data_AF-A0A938Q8A5-F1
#
_entry.id   AF-A0A938Q8A5-F1
#
_cell.length_a   1.000
_cell.length_b   1.000
_cell.length_c   1.000
_cell.angle_alpha   90.00
_cell.angle_beta   90.00
_cell.angle_gamma   90.00
#
_symmetry.space_group_name_H-M   'P 1'
#
loop_
_entity.id
_entity.type
_entity.pdbx_description
1 polymer ?
#
loop_
_entity_poly.entity_id
_entity_poly.type
_entity_poly.pdbx_seq_one_letter_code
_entity_poly.pdbx_strand_id
1 'polypeptide(L)'
;MIYYSMIREFRLQRVVEIGGGYSTLLSTRAALRNGTTRVDCIEPAPPKFFTAKLPGLSRLLVSKAQDVPRDLFESLDNNDILFVDSCHVSRIGSEVHRIFFEILPRLKPGVLIHFHDIFLPWEYPRQWVKDLKIFWNEQYLLLAFLMFNDVFKPLLANHYLLREHLTALQRTFPFLPRWDKAGSFWLRRLPEASGEPPLC
;
A
#
# COMPACT_ATOMS: atom_id res chain seq x y z
N MET A 1 5.58 -6.05 9.39
CA MET A 1 5.19 -5.66 10.78
C MET A 1 4.36 -4.40 10.81
N ILE A 2 4.86 -3.26 10.30
CA ILE A 2 4.08 -2.03 10.25
C ILE A 2 2.73 -2.26 9.56
N TYR A 3 2.71 -3.01 8.45
CA TYR A 3 1.47 -3.39 7.81
C TYR A 3 0.47 -4.12 8.74
N TYR A 4 0.94 -5.13 9.48
CA TYR A 4 0.15 -5.80 10.51
C TYR A 4 -0.34 -4.81 11.58
N SER A 5 0.53 -3.92 12.07
CA SER A 5 0.17 -2.90 13.06
C SER A 5 -0.88 -1.93 12.54
N MET A 6 -0.78 -1.48 11.29
CA MET A 6 -1.78 -0.62 10.65
C MET A 6 -3.16 -1.30 10.60
N ILE A 7 -3.21 -2.58 10.22
CA ILE A 7 -4.49 -3.33 10.19
C ILE A 7 -5.10 -3.47 11.59
N ARG A 8 -4.25 -3.66 12.61
CA ARG A 8 -4.68 -3.83 14.00
C ARG A 8 -5.13 -2.52 14.65
N GLU A 9 -4.41 -1.44 14.39
CA GLU A 9 -4.63 -0.13 15.01
C GLU A 9 -5.94 0.49 14.55
N PHE A 10 -6.14 0.54 13.24
CA PHE A 10 -7.32 1.16 12.65
C PHE A 10 -8.57 0.25 12.67
N ARG A 11 -8.46 -0.98 13.18
CA ARG A 11 -9.53 -2.00 13.26
C ARG A 11 -10.36 -2.08 11.97
N LEU A 12 -9.64 -2.19 10.85
CA LEU A 12 -10.21 -2.06 9.51
C LEU A 12 -11.29 -3.10 9.24
N GLN A 13 -12.27 -2.76 8.41
CA GLN A 13 -13.27 -3.72 7.93
C GLN A 13 -12.76 -4.48 6.71
N ARG A 14 -12.01 -3.81 5.82
CA ARG A 14 -11.55 -4.38 4.57
C ARG A 14 -10.13 -4.01 4.19
N VAL A 15 -9.45 -4.96 3.57
CA VAL A 15 -8.16 -4.83 2.91
C VAL A 15 -8.33 -5.38 1.50
N VAL A 16 -7.97 -4.59 0.49
CA VAL A 16 -7.82 -5.03 -0.90
C VAL A 16 -6.35 -4.92 -1.28
N GLU A 17 -5.73 -6.05 -1.60
CA GLU A 17 -4.33 -6.13 -2.03
C GLU A 17 -4.24 -6.31 -3.54
N ILE A 18 -3.46 -5.46 -4.19
CA ILE A 18 -2.95 -5.65 -5.56
C ILE A 18 -1.54 -6.19 -5.39
N GLY A 19 -1.32 -7.43 -5.85
CA GLY A 19 -0.07 -8.17 -5.62
C GLY A 19 -0.19 -9.04 -4.36
N GLY A 20 -0.21 -10.35 -4.55
CA GLY A 20 -0.43 -11.33 -3.48
C GLY A 20 0.79 -12.18 -3.19
N GLY A 21 1.11 -12.38 -1.91
CA GLY A 21 2.27 -13.19 -1.54
C GLY A 21 2.59 -13.19 -0.06
N TYR A 22 3.84 -12.92 0.29
CA TYR A 22 4.31 -12.99 1.68
C TYR A 22 3.71 -11.89 2.55
N SER A 23 3.50 -10.69 2.02
CA SER A 23 2.83 -9.59 2.72
C SER A 23 1.39 -9.96 3.11
N THR A 24 0.71 -10.73 2.27
CA THR A 24 -0.65 -11.24 2.54
C THR A 24 -0.70 -12.13 3.79
N LEU A 25 0.37 -12.88 4.11
CA LEU A 25 0.42 -13.66 5.34
C LEU A 25 0.34 -12.78 6.60
N LEU A 26 0.83 -11.54 6.51
CA LEU A 26 0.73 -10.59 7.61
C LEU A 26 -0.67 -10.00 7.71
N SER A 27 -1.28 -9.63 6.58
CA SER A 27 -2.62 -9.05 6.58
C SER A 27 -3.69 -10.05 7.02
N THR A 28 -3.62 -11.30 6.55
CA THR A 28 -4.55 -12.35 6.98
C THR A 28 -4.38 -12.70 8.45
N ARG A 29 -3.15 -12.72 8.97
CA ARG A 29 -2.89 -12.91 10.41
C ARG A 29 -3.47 -11.75 11.24
N ALA A 30 -3.35 -10.51 10.76
CA ALA A 30 -3.95 -9.35 11.42
C ALA A 30 -5.48 -9.43 11.39
N ALA A 31 -6.04 -9.84 10.25
CA ALA A 31 -7.47 -9.99 10.05
C ALA A 31 -8.08 -11.06 10.95
N LEU A 32 -7.45 -12.24 11.05
CA LEU A 32 -7.86 -13.29 11.99
C LEU A 32 -7.87 -12.80 13.44
N ARG A 33 -6.91 -11.95 13.81
CA ARG A 33 -6.86 -11.36 15.14
C ARG A 33 -7.95 -10.31 15.35
N ASN A 34 -8.37 -9.60 14.30
CA ASN A 34 -9.47 -8.63 14.35
C ASN A 34 -10.83 -9.34 14.36
N GLY A 35 -10.92 -10.54 13.77
CA GLY A 35 -12.12 -11.38 13.73
C GLY A 35 -13.08 -11.02 12.59
N THR A 36 -13.26 -9.73 12.29
CA THR A 36 -14.22 -9.25 11.27
C THR A 36 -13.57 -8.70 10.00
N THR A 37 -12.27 -8.41 10.03
CA THR A 37 -11.58 -7.82 8.87
C THR A 37 -11.55 -8.79 7.70
N ARG A 38 -11.94 -8.31 6.53
CA ARG A 38 -11.89 -9.05 5.27
C ARG A 38 -10.63 -8.69 4.48
N VAL A 39 -9.96 -9.70 3.92
CA VAL A 39 -8.78 -9.52 3.07
C VAL A 39 -9.07 -10.12 1.71
N ASP A 40 -9.18 -9.27 0.70
CA ASP A 40 -9.30 -9.66 -0.69
C ASP A 40 -7.95 -9.40 -1.38
N CYS A 41 -7.46 -10.36 -2.14
CA CYS A 41 -6.19 -10.25 -2.83
C CYS A 41 -6.36 -10.49 -4.33
N ILE A 42 -5.72 -9.66 -5.14
CA ILE A 42 -5.66 -9.74 -6.60
C ILE A 42 -4.24 -10.16 -6.96
N GLU A 43 -4.10 -11.33 -7.57
CA GLU A 43 -2.80 -11.89 -7.93
C GLU A 43 -2.93 -12.76 -9.19
N PRO A 44 -2.37 -12.36 -10.34
CA PRO A 44 -2.52 -13.10 -11.58
C PRO A 44 -1.80 -14.45 -11.58
N ALA A 45 -0.72 -14.61 -10.80
CA ALA A 45 0.13 -15.79 -10.79
C ALA A 45 0.56 -16.16 -9.36
N PRO A 46 -0.38 -16.58 -8.49
CA PRO A 46 -0.11 -16.80 -7.08
C PRO A 46 0.94 -17.92 -6.89
N PRO A 47 1.92 -17.72 -5.98
CA PRO A 47 2.90 -18.77 -5.68
C PRO A 47 2.19 -19.99 -5.06
N LYS A 48 2.80 -21.18 -5.17
CA LYS A 48 2.16 -22.45 -4.75
C LYS A 48 1.62 -22.47 -3.32
N PHE A 49 2.24 -21.72 -2.40
CA PHE A 49 1.81 -21.63 -1.00
C PHE A 49 0.59 -20.71 -0.82
N PHE A 50 0.37 -19.77 -1.74
CA PHE A 50 -0.69 -18.78 -1.69
C PHE A 50 -1.90 -19.28 -2.45
N THR A 51 -2.91 -19.73 -1.72
CA THR A 51 -4.13 -20.32 -2.29
C THR A 51 -5.35 -19.66 -1.70
N ALA A 52 -6.51 -19.83 -2.35
CA ALA A 52 -7.80 -19.36 -1.84
C ALA A 52 -8.19 -19.96 -0.47
N LYS A 53 -7.48 -21.00 0.00
CA LYS A 53 -7.70 -21.64 1.31
C LYS A 53 -6.81 -21.04 2.42
N LEU A 54 -6.05 -20.00 2.14
CA LEU A 54 -5.21 -19.35 3.14
C LEU A 54 -6.07 -18.84 4.32
N PRO A 55 -5.80 -19.26 5.57
CA PRO A 55 -6.57 -18.79 6.72
C PRO A 55 -6.54 -17.26 6.83
N GLY A 56 -7.72 -16.65 7.00
CA GLY A 56 -7.89 -15.20 7.07
C GLY A 56 -8.02 -14.49 5.72
N LEU A 57 -7.79 -15.19 4.61
CA LEU A 57 -8.07 -14.65 3.28
C LEU A 57 -9.58 -14.79 3.00
N SER A 58 -10.23 -13.67 2.66
CA SER A 58 -11.65 -13.66 2.29
C SER A 58 -11.85 -14.02 0.83
N ARG A 59 -10.99 -13.53 -0.06
CA ARG A 59 -11.08 -13.78 -1.49
C ARG A 59 -9.71 -13.75 -2.15
N LEU A 60 -9.46 -14.70 -3.05
CA LEU A 60 -8.37 -14.64 -4.02
C LEU A 60 -8.97 -14.43 -5.42
N LEU A 61 -8.58 -13.34 -6.06
CA LEU A 61 -8.88 -13.00 -7.44
C LEU A 61 -7.67 -13.33 -8.29
N VAL A 62 -7.71 -14.48 -8.98
CA VAL A 62 -6.63 -14.87 -9.91
C VAL A 62 -6.82 -14.12 -11.23
N SER A 63 -6.38 -12.86 -11.24
CA SER A 63 -6.57 -11.92 -12.32
C SER A 63 -5.54 -10.80 -12.25
N LYS A 64 -5.28 -10.13 -13.37
CA LYS A 64 -4.50 -8.89 -13.37
C LYS A 64 -5.34 -7.76 -12.80
N ALA A 65 -4.78 -6.79 -12.08
CA ALA A 65 -5.60 -5.72 -11.54
C ALA A 65 -6.20 -4.82 -12.63
N GLN A 66 -5.64 -4.84 -13.85
CA GLN A 66 -6.25 -4.22 -15.03
C GLN A 66 -7.64 -4.77 -15.39
N ASP A 67 -7.88 -6.05 -15.13
CA ASP A 67 -9.11 -6.73 -15.52
C ASP A 67 -10.16 -6.73 -14.40
N VAL A 68 -9.75 -6.38 -13.17
CA VAL A 68 -10.64 -6.34 -12.00
C VAL A 68 -11.55 -5.10 -12.07
N PRO A 69 -12.89 -5.24 -11.89
CA PRO A 69 -13.82 -4.12 -11.91
C PRO A 69 -13.48 -3.04 -10.86
N ARG A 70 -13.65 -1.78 -11.25
CA ARG A 70 -13.34 -0.63 -10.38
C ARG A 70 -14.21 -0.60 -9.12
N ASP A 71 -15.42 -1.12 -9.19
CA ASP A 71 -16.39 -1.24 -8.09
C ASP A 71 -15.78 -1.93 -6.85
N LEU A 72 -14.82 -2.84 -7.04
CA LEU A 72 -14.11 -3.45 -5.91
C LEU A 72 -13.36 -2.39 -5.09
N PHE A 73 -12.65 -1.49 -5.76
CA PHE A 73 -11.88 -0.43 -5.12
C PHE A 73 -12.78 0.70 -4.61
N GLU A 74 -13.84 1.04 -5.36
CA GLU A 74 -14.87 2.02 -4.95
C GLU A 74 -15.64 1.55 -3.70
N SER A 75 -15.66 0.25 -3.43
CA SER A 75 -16.27 -0.32 -2.22
C SER A 75 -15.46 -0.08 -0.94
N LEU A 76 -14.19 0.32 -1.04
CA LEU A 76 -13.35 0.66 0.12
C LEU A 76 -13.88 1.91 0.80
N ASP A 77 -14.03 1.87 2.12
CA ASP A 77 -14.56 2.96 2.93
C ASP A 77 -13.52 3.51 3.94
N ASN A 78 -13.94 4.46 4.77
CA ASN A 78 -13.08 5.06 5.79
C ASN A 78 -12.44 3.99 6.68
N ASN A 79 -11.12 4.07 6.85
CA ASN A 79 -10.31 3.06 7.53
C ASN A 79 -10.40 1.67 6.87
N ASP A 80 -10.53 1.59 5.55
CA ASP A 80 -10.15 0.41 4.78
C ASP A 80 -8.80 0.63 4.09
N ILE A 81 -8.15 -0.45 3.65
CA ILE A 81 -6.85 -0.41 2.97
C ILE A 81 -6.97 -0.77 1.49
N LEU A 82 -6.38 0.06 0.65
CA LEU A 82 -5.81 -0.34 -0.62
C LEU A 82 -4.31 -0.59 -0.46
N PHE A 83 -3.86 -1.83 -0.65
CA PHE A 83 -2.45 -2.21 -0.63
C PHE A 83 -1.97 -2.43 -2.07
N VAL A 84 -0.90 -1.73 -2.45
CA VAL A 84 -0.33 -1.72 -3.80
C VAL A 84 1.08 -2.29 -3.77
N ASP A 85 1.25 -3.47 -4.34
CA ASP A 85 2.52 -4.15 -4.60
C ASP A 85 2.49 -4.63 -6.05
N SER A 86 2.58 -3.66 -6.96
CA SER A 86 2.38 -3.86 -8.40
C SER A 86 3.68 -4.18 -9.12
N CYS A 87 3.74 -4.00 -10.44
CA CYS A 87 4.99 -4.12 -11.19
C CYS A 87 6.01 -3.00 -10.91
N HIS A 88 5.63 -1.93 -10.21
CA HIS A 88 6.45 -0.73 -9.91
C HIS A 88 7.03 0.01 -11.12
N VAL A 89 6.61 -0.35 -12.35
CA VAL A 89 7.07 0.24 -13.60
C VAL A 89 5.92 0.94 -14.33
N SER A 90 5.99 2.27 -14.36
CA SER A 90 5.24 3.16 -15.24
C SER A 90 5.74 3.00 -16.69
N ARG A 91 4.90 2.41 -17.54
CA ARG A 91 5.11 2.21 -18.99
C ARG A 91 3.75 2.07 -19.68
N ILE A 92 3.72 2.11 -21.01
CA ILE A 92 2.47 1.94 -21.79
C ILE A 92 1.70 0.71 -21.31
N GLY A 93 0.45 0.91 -20.89
CA GLY A 93 -0.44 -0.15 -20.41
C GLY A 93 -0.06 -0.74 -19.03
N SER A 94 0.76 -0.06 -18.23
CA SER A 94 1.13 -0.56 -16.91
C SER A 94 0.00 -0.49 -15.90
N GLU A 95 0.02 -1.42 -14.94
CA GLU A 95 -0.93 -1.43 -13.82
C GLU A 95 -0.80 -0.16 -12.96
N VAL A 96 0.42 0.37 -12.84
CA VAL A 96 0.72 1.65 -12.19
C VAL A 96 -0.17 2.77 -12.76
N HIS A 97 -0.34 2.88 -14.09
CA HIS A 97 -1.21 3.92 -14.67
C HIS A 97 -2.67 3.76 -14.26
N ARG A 98 -3.19 2.53 -14.26
CA ARG A 98 -4.56 2.27 -13.79
C ARG A 98 -4.73 2.64 -12.32
N ILE A 99 -3.77 2.31 -11.48
CA ILE A 99 -3.82 2.64 -10.05
C ILE A 99 -3.93 4.15 -9.88
N PHE A 100 -3.01 4.91 -10.47
CA PHE A 100 -2.96 6.36 -10.29
C PHE A 100 -4.11 7.11 -10.98
N PHE A 101 -4.51 6.71 -12.18
CA PHE A 101 -5.45 7.49 -12.99
C PHE A 101 -6.90 7.00 -12.88
N GLU A 102 -7.11 5.74 -12.54
CA GLU A 102 -8.46 5.16 -12.45
C GLU A 102 -8.86 4.82 -11.01
N ILE A 103 -7.98 4.20 -10.22
CA ILE A 103 -8.33 3.69 -8.89
C ILE A 103 -8.27 4.79 -7.84
N LEU A 104 -7.10 5.42 -7.65
CA LEU A 104 -6.91 6.42 -6.58
C LEU A 104 -7.98 7.51 -6.59
N PRO A 105 -8.33 8.15 -7.73
CA PRO A 105 -9.29 9.26 -7.74
C PRO A 105 -10.71 8.89 -7.28
N ARG A 106 -11.03 7.59 -7.24
CA ARG A 106 -12.36 7.06 -6.89
C ARG A 106 -12.46 6.51 -5.48
N LEU A 107 -11.34 6.46 -4.75
CA LEU A 107 -11.35 6.01 -3.37
C LEU A 107 -12.12 7.00 -2.49
N LYS A 108 -12.94 6.46 -1.59
CA LYS A 108 -13.69 7.28 -0.64
C LYS A 108 -12.74 8.00 0.34
N PRO A 109 -13.16 9.15 0.88
CA PRO A 109 -12.48 9.78 2.00
C PRO A 109 -12.25 8.80 3.16
N GLY A 110 -11.07 8.87 3.75
CA GLY A 110 -10.66 8.06 4.88
C GLY A 110 -9.94 6.76 4.53
N VAL A 111 -9.98 6.32 3.26
CA VAL A 111 -9.24 5.13 2.81
C VAL A 111 -7.74 5.33 3.01
N LEU A 112 -7.09 4.29 3.52
CA LEU A 112 -5.64 4.20 3.68
C LEU A 112 -5.04 3.53 2.45
N ILE A 113 -3.97 4.09 1.90
CA ILE A 113 -3.29 3.57 0.72
C ILE A 113 -1.87 3.22 1.08
N HIS A 114 -1.45 2.00 0.79
CA HIS A 114 -0.08 1.54 0.95
C HIS A 114 0.56 1.32 -0.41
N PHE A 115 1.67 1.99 -0.68
CA PHE A 115 2.56 1.66 -1.78
C PHE A 115 3.78 0.91 -1.27
N HIS A 116 3.97 -0.31 -1.75
CA HIS A 116 5.12 -1.15 -1.42
C HIS A 116 6.38 -0.64 -2.12
N ASP A 117 7.55 -0.89 -1.53
CA ASP A 117 8.87 -0.57 -2.10
C ASP A 117 9.10 0.89 -2.50
N ILE A 118 8.55 1.83 -1.73
CA ILE A 118 8.80 3.27 -1.87
C ILE A 118 9.80 3.76 -0.82
N PHE A 119 10.79 4.55 -1.27
CA PHE A 119 11.92 5.02 -0.45
C PHE A 119 11.94 6.54 -0.22
N LEU A 120 10.89 7.24 -0.65
CA LEU A 120 10.77 8.69 -0.54
C LEU A 120 11.08 9.19 0.89
N PRO A 121 11.76 10.35 1.03
CA PRO A 121 12.25 11.23 -0.05
C PRO A 121 13.59 10.82 -0.69
N TRP A 122 14.14 9.64 -0.37
CA TRP A 122 15.38 9.16 -0.97
C TRP A 122 15.16 8.43 -2.29
N GLU A 123 16.27 8.26 -3.02
CA GLU A 123 16.33 7.45 -4.22
C GLU A 123 16.20 5.95 -3.95
N TYR A 124 15.86 5.19 -4.99
CA TYR A 124 15.89 3.72 -4.92
C TYR A 124 17.28 3.23 -4.51
N PRO A 125 17.37 2.11 -3.75
CA PRO A 125 18.66 1.60 -3.29
C PRO A 125 19.65 1.38 -4.44
N ARG A 126 20.87 1.91 -4.30
CA ARG A 126 21.93 1.79 -5.32
C ARG A 126 22.15 0.34 -5.77
N GLN A 127 22.08 -0.62 -4.84
CA GLN A 127 22.23 -2.05 -5.11
C GLN A 127 21.16 -2.56 -6.09
N TRP A 128 19.92 -2.08 -5.96
CA TRP A 128 18.81 -2.47 -6.85
C TRP A 128 19.08 -2.04 -8.28
N VAL A 129 19.51 -0.79 -8.47
CA VAL A 129 19.78 -0.24 -9.79
C VAL A 129 21.06 -0.83 -10.40
N LYS A 130 22.16 -0.85 -9.64
CA LYS A 130 23.49 -1.20 -10.18
C LYS A 130 23.72 -2.69 -10.27
N ASP A 131 23.31 -3.46 -9.27
CA ASP A 131 23.67 -4.87 -9.15
C ASP A 131 22.51 -5.75 -9.63
N LEU A 132 21.28 -5.45 -9.20
CA LEU A 132 20.08 -6.23 -9.55
C LEU A 132 19.40 -5.78 -10.85
N LYS A 133 19.79 -4.62 -11.41
CA LYS A 133 19.20 -4.04 -12.63
C LYS A 133 17.68 -3.83 -12.53
N ILE A 134 17.20 -3.50 -11.33
CA ILE A 134 15.81 -3.14 -11.06
C ILE A 134 15.65 -1.64 -11.35
N PHE A 135 14.83 -1.32 -12.36
CA PHE A 135 14.57 0.04 -12.82
C PHE A 135 13.12 0.44 -12.57
N TRP A 136 12.68 0.27 -11.33
CA TRP A 136 11.38 0.77 -10.90
C TRP A 136 11.35 2.30 -10.94
N ASN A 137 10.17 2.85 -11.24
CA ASN A 137 9.98 4.29 -11.41
C ASN A 137 8.62 4.77 -10.85
N GLU A 138 7.86 3.90 -10.19
CA GLU A 138 6.60 4.24 -9.54
C GLU A 138 6.76 5.35 -8.49
N GLN A 139 7.85 5.35 -7.71
CA GLN A 139 8.03 6.37 -6.67
C GLN A 139 8.10 7.79 -7.21
N TYR A 140 8.58 8.00 -8.43
CA TYR A 140 8.66 9.32 -9.03
C TYR A 140 7.28 9.79 -9.48
N LEU A 141 6.44 8.86 -9.98
CA LEU A 141 5.04 9.15 -10.27
C LEU A 141 4.28 9.46 -8.97
N LEU A 142 4.52 8.69 -7.90
CA LEU A 142 3.96 8.97 -6.58
C LEU A 142 4.39 10.34 -6.06
N LEU A 143 5.68 10.68 -6.17
CA LEU A 143 6.18 11.99 -5.76
C LEU A 143 5.49 13.11 -6.54
N ALA A 144 5.44 13.01 -7.87
CA ALA A 144 4.74 13.98 -8.72
C ALA A 144 3.24 14.07 -8.39
N PHE A 145 2.60 12.94 -8.09
CA PHE A 145 1.18 12.89 -7.69
C PHE A 145 0.92 13.57 -6.33
N LEU A 146 1.89 13.52 -5.41
CA LEU A 146 1.80 14.19 -4.11
C LEU A 146 2.17 15.68 -4.19
N MET A 147 3.01 16.06 -5.15
CA MET A 147 3.30 17.47 -5.41
C MET A 147 1.99 18.19 -5.74
N PHE A 148 1.68 19.23 -4.97
CA PHE A 148 0.46 20.04 -5.11
C PHE A 148 -0.85 19.27 -4.84
N ASN A 149 -0.80 18.12 -4.19
CA ASN A 149 -1.99 17.36 -3.82
C ASN A 149 -2.36 17.62 -2.35
N ASP A 150 -3.52 18.22 -2.14
CA ASP A 150 -4.08 18.51 -0.82
C ASP A 150 -4.98 17.39 -0.29
N VAL A 151 -5.42 16.49 -1.16
CA VAL A 151 -6.41 15.47 -0.79
C VAL A 151 -5.79 14.12 -0.46
N PHE A 152 -4.62 13.77 -0.99
CA PHE A 152 -3.88 12.56 -0.60
C PHE A 152 -2.69 12.94 0.28
N LYS A 153 -2.80 12.69 1.58
CA LYS A 153 -1.76 13.09 2.53
C LYS A 153 -0.87 11.94 2.95
N PRO A 154 0.46 12.13 2.99
CA PRO A 154 1.36 11.20 3.65
C PRO A 154 0.92 10.94 5.09
N LEU A 155 0.77 9.67 5.43
CA LEU A 155 0.49 9.21 6.78
C LEU A 155 1.74 8.61 7.43
N LEU A 156 2.51 7.82 6.67
CA LEU A 156 3.70 7.14 7.17
C LEU A 156 4.68 6.82 6.04
N ALA A 157 5.96 7.13 6.22
CA ALA A 157 7.02 6.72 5.31
C ALA A 157 7.97 5.78 6.05
N ASN A 158 7.94 4.49 5.72
CA ASN A 158 8.68 3.49 6.50
C ASN A 158 10.19 3.62 6.34
N HIS A 159 10.65 4.03 5.14
CA HIS A 159 12.08 4.26 4.92
C HIS A 159 12.57 5.49 5.70
N TYR A 160 11.76 6.54 5.75
CA TYR A 160 12.02 7.71 6.59
C TYR A 160 12.11 7.36 8.07
N LEU A 161 11.15 6.59 8.59
CA LEU A 161 11.22 6.12 9.98
C LEU A 161 12.50 5.30 10.26
N LEU A 162 12.89 4.43 9.33
CA LEU A 162 14.11 3.65 9.47
C LEU A 162 15.36 4.53 9.49
N ARG A 163 15.41 5.58 8.66
CA ARG A 163 16.57 6.48 8.50
C ARG A 163 16.70 7.48 9.64
N GLU A 164 15.61 8.15 9.97
CA GLU A 164 15.60 9.31 10.88
C GLU A 164 15.15 8.95 12.31
N HIS A 165 14.47 7.81 12.49
CA HIS A 165 13.89 7.41 13.76
C HIS A 165 14.21 5.96 14.15
N LEU A 166 15.37 5.46 13.74
CA LEU A 166 15.81 4.07 13.96
C LEU A 166 15.70 3.65 15.43
N THR A 167 16.14 4.48 16.37
CA THR A 167 16.11 4.16 17.80
C THR A 167 14.67 3.99 18.32
N ALA A 168 13.74 4.84 17.87
CA ALA A 168 12.34 4.69 18.23
C ALA A 168 11.76 3.40 17.64
N LEU A 169 12.08 3.11 16.38
CA LEU A 169 11.64 1.89 15.70
C LEU A 169 12.16 0.63 16.40
N GLN A 170 13.43 0.61 16.82
CA GLN A 170 14.05 -0.49 17.57
C GLN A 170 13.43 -0.67 18.96
N ARG A 171 13.07 0.42 19.65
CA ARG A 171 12.37 0.34 20.94
C ARG A 171 10.98 -0.27 20.78
N THR A 172 10.24 0.14 19.75
CA THR A 172 8.89 -0.37 19.48
C THR A 172 8.91 -1.82 19.00
N PHE A 173 9.92 -2.20 18.22
CA PHE A 173 10.08 -3.54 17.68
C PHE A 173 11.47 -4.10 18.05
N PRO A 174 11.69 -4.51 19.31
CA PRO A 174 13.01 -4.89 19.82
C PRO A 174 13.58 -6.14 19.17
N PHE A 175 12.73 -6.96 18.55
CA PHE A 175 13.13 -8.17 17.81
C PHE A 175 13.39 -7.90 16.33
N LEU A 176 13.37 -6.64 15.88
CA LEU A 176 13.80 -6.31 14.53
C LEU A 176 15.24 -6.79 14.35
N PRO A 177 15.50 -7.65 13.35
CA PRO A 177 16.87 -7.82 12.88
C PRO A 177 17.39 -6.43 12.47
N ARG A 178 18.71 -6.24 12.42
CA ARG A 178 19.29 -5.08 11.73
C ARG A 178 18.92 -5.19 10.25
N TRP A 179 17.73 -4.72 9.89
CA TRP A 179 17.25 -4.60 8.54
C TRP A 179 17.53 -3.19 8.06
N ASP A 180 18.22 -3.11 6.94
CA ASP A 180 18.52 -1.90 6.18
C ASP A 180 17.39 -1.56 5.19
N LYS A 181 16.31 -2.35 5.16
CA LYS A 181 15.26 -2.28 4.15
C LYS A 181 13.88 -2.13 4.80
N ALA A 182 13.28 -0.96 4.59
CA ALA A 182 11.90 -0.66 4.95
C ALA A 182 11.28 0.21 3.84
N GLY A 183 11.05 -0.38 2.68
CA GLY A 183 10.47 0.33 1.54
C GLY A 183 8.95 0.26 1.57
N SER A 184 8.28 1.35 1.96
CA SER A 184 6.86 1.55 1.69
C SER A 184 6.40 2.94 2.11
N PHE A 185 5.33 3.43 1.48
CA PHE A 185 4.75 4.74 1.74
C PHE A 185 3.24 4.63 1.94
N TRP A 186 2.74 5.24 3.00
CA TRP A 186 1.33 5.25 3.36
C TRP A 186 0.73 6.61 3.14
N LEU A 187 -0.45 6.62 2.53
CA LEU A 187 -1.29 7.80 2.35
C LEU A 187 -2.62 7.60 3.07
N ARG A 188 -3.29 8.72 3.34
CA ARG A 188 -4.72 8.77 3.62
C ARG A 188 -5.40 9.67 2.61
N ARG A 189 -6.50 9.20 2.01
CA ARG A 189 -7.41 10.05 1.24
C ARG A 189 -8.21 10.91 2.21
N LEU A 190 -8.15 12.23 2.08
CA LEU A 190 -8.97 13.17 2.84
C LEU A 190 -10.29 13.45 2.11
N PRO A 191 -11.29 14.02 2.79
CA PRO A 191 -12.39 14.69 2.11
C PRO A 191 -11.85 15.81 1.23
N GLU A 192 -12.51 16.07 0.11
CA GLU A 192 -12.26 17.31 -0.63
C GLU A 192 -12.65 18.48 0.26
N ALA A 193 -11.84 19.55 0.27
CA ALA A 193 -12.23 20.76 0.96
C ALA A 193 -13.58 21.22 0.39
N SER A 194 -14.60 21.31 1.25
CA SER A 194 -15.84 22.00 0.88
C SER A 194 -15.41 23.40 0.46
N GLY A 195 -15.60 23.75 -0.82
CA GLY A 195 -15.15 24.99 -1.43
C GLY A 195 -15.86 26.23 -0.89
N GLU A 196 -15.84 26.45 0.42
CA GLU A 196 -16.05 27.79 0.95
C GLU A 196 -14.74 28.57 0.73
N PRO A 197 -14.76 29.65 -0.08
CA PRO A 197 -13.62 30.54 -0.14
C PRO A 197 -13.33 31.05 1.28
N PRO A 198 -12.07 31.35 1.64
CA PRO A 198 -11.77 31.93 2.93
C PRO A 198 -12.58 33.22 3.09
N LEU A 199 -13.50 33.22 4.06
CA LEU A 199 -14.11 34.43 4.58
C LEU A 199 -13.02 35.18 5.35
N CYS A 200 -12.33 36.10 4.68
CA CYS A 200 -11.90 37.43 5.14
C CYS A 200 -11.00 38.07 4.07
#